data_AF-A0A7X4DRJ2-F1
#
_entry.id   AF-A0A7X4DRJ2-F1
#
_cell.length_a   1.000
_cell.length_b   1.000
_cell.length_c   1.000
_cell.angle_alpha   90.00
_cell.angle_beta   90.00
_cell.angle_gamma   90.00
#
_symmetry.space_group_name_H-M   'P 1'
#
loop_
_entity.id
_entity.type
_entity.pdbx_description
1 polymer ?
#
loop_
_entity_poly.entity_id
_entity_poly.type
_entity_poly.pdbx_seq_one_letter_code
_entity_poly.pdbx_strand_id
1 'polypeptide(L)'
;MAMKVRASVINAQLNPLARKCHSFRFNFRGPLEERDDAADPVWRHAWGSNTAKQAEVEEVAAASGERKARQLSATVSRTRAICGEVTDAIVDALTRGSPPWRAPWTAGGGTALLPLRACGTPYRGINVVVLWRKAIAKGYSAPFWMTYRQAAARGGQVRKGERGTRVIKVGTVVRESEIPGEEPTTYGYLRSYRVFNLDQIDGLDERFRAPADRSTISGTGVDPALMAWFRRLDVGLETSGAPRAFYDVARDVIHMPPEDFFKDGATYAGVLLHETIHATGAPHRLDRRLSDAFSDTRYAHEELVAELGSAMAGALLGIEPRFEENAAYLKEWIKILKSDHRAILKTASAAQAACDWLMAQAGDLAGSPAGRQPPIEPD
;
A
#
# COMPACT_ATOMS: atom_id res chain seq x y z
N MET A 1 -24.28 35.15 -50.96
CA MET A 1 -23.63 33.98 -50.33
C MET A 1 -22.88 34.50 -49.10
N ALA A 2 -23.49 34.65 -47.92
CA ALA A 2 -23.87 33.59 -46.96
C ALA A 2 -22.67 32.69 -46.60
N MET A 3 -22.27 32.47 -45.34
CA MET A 3 -22.75 32.95 -44.04
C MET A 3 -21.66 32.63 -43.01
N LYS A 4 -21.35 33.59 -42.13
CA LYS A 4 -20.62 33.38 -40.87
C LYS A 4 -21.49 32.49 -39.96
N VAL A 5 -20.97 31.36 -39.49
CA VAL A 5 -21.65 30.55 -38.47
C VAL A 5 -21.23 31.02 -37.09
N ARG A 6 -22.26 31.27 -36.28
CA ARG A 6 -22.27 31.90 -34.97
C ARG A 6 -21.76 30.95 -33.88
N ALA A 7 -21.10 31.55 -32.90
CA ALA A 7 -21.01 31.03 -31.54
C ALA A 7 -22.41 30.96 -30.92
N SER A 8 -22.78 29.81 -30.37
CA SER A 8 -23.93 29.67 -29.47
C SER A 8 -23.43 29.40 -28.06
N VAL A 9 -23.57 30.42 -27.23
CA VAL A 9 -23.57 30.32 -25.77
C VAL A 9 -24.86 29.62 -25.35
N ILE A 10 -24.74 28.50 -24.64
CA ILE A 10 -25.77 28.04 -23.70
C ILE A 10 -25.10 27.95 -22.33
N ASN A 11 -25.57 28.82 -21.45
CA ASN A 11 -25.22 28.88 -20.04
C ASN A 11 -26.31 28.12 -19.23
N ALA A 12 -25.96 27.76 -17.99
CA ALA A 12 -26.79 27.11 -16.95
C ALA A 12 -26.81 25.56 -17.01
N GLN A 13 -26.58 24.80 -15.95
CA GLN A 13 -26.64 25.04 -14.50
C GLN A 13 -25.55 24.22 -13.78
N LEU A 14 -24.80 24.87 -12.89
CA LEU A 14 -23.88 24.21 -11.95
C LEU A 14 -24.70 23.44 -10.90
N ASN A 15 -24.62 22.11 -10.91
CA ASN A 15 -25.14 21.26 -9.85
C ASN A 15 -24.11 21.20 -8.68
N PRO A 16 -24.44 21.62 -7.44
CA PRO A 16 -23.48 21.69 -6.34
C PRO A 16 -23.09 20.34 -5.69
N LEU A 17 -23.50 19.20 -6.24
CA LEU A 17 -23.26 17.87 -5.62
C LEU A 17 -22.07 17.07 -6.19
N ALA A 18 -21.33 17.59 -7.18
CA ALA A 18 -20.21 16.90 -7.84
C ALA A 18 -18.85 16.93 -7.08
N ARG A 19 -18.83 17.21 -5.77
CA ARG A 19 -17.60 17.26 -4.97
C ARG A 19 -17.52 16.10 -3.98
N LYS A 20 -17.22 14.88 -4.43
CA LYS A 20 -16.81 13.78 -3.52
C LYS A 20 -16.09 12.59 -4.18
N CYS A 21 -15.29 12.84 -5.20
CA CYS A 21 -14.18 11.97 -5.58
C CYS A 21 -12.95 12.86 -5.80
N HIS A 22 -12.00 12.86 -4.87
CA HIS A 22 -10.71 13.52 -5.11
C HIS A 22 -9.93 12.70 -6.15
N SER A 23 -10.05 13.11 -7.41
CA SER A 23 -9.11 12.76 -8.46
C SER A 23 -7.81 13.53 -8.21
N PHE A 24 -6.80 12.88 -7.64
CA PHE A 24 -5.43 13.37 -7.76
C PHE A 24 -4.89 12.91 -9.12
N ARG A 25 -5.00 13.77 -10.14
CA ARG A 25 -4.10 13.72 -11.29
C ARG A 25 -2.79 14.36 -10.85
N PHE A 26 -1.72 13.58 -10.73
CA PHE A 26 -0.40 14.15 -10.51
C PHE A 26 0.21 14.55 -11.85
N ASN A 27 0.42 15.85 -12.03
CA ASN A 27 1.27 16.39 -13.10
C ASN A 27 2.70 16.43 -12.53
N PHE A 28 3.54 15.48 -12.89
CA PHE A 28 4.97 15.49 -12.55
C PHE A 28 5.79 15.99 -13.73
N ARG A 29 5.95 17.32 -13.82
CA ARG A 29 7.07 17.95 -14.54
C ARG A 29 7.42 19.25 -13.80
N GLY A 30 8.48 19.20 -13.00
CA GLY A 30 9.09 20.36 -12.35
C GLY A 30 10.50 19.99 -11.84
N PRO A 31 11.48 20.92 -11.83
CA PRO A 31 12.86 20.61 -11.47
C PRO A 31 13.00 20.25 -9.98
N LEU A 32 13.94 19.35 -9.71
CA LEU A 32 14.33 18.85 -8.39
C LEU A 32 15.40 19.77 -7.79
N GLU A 33 15.00 20.83 -7.09
CA GLU A 33 15.90 21.53 -6.16
C GLU A 33 15.17 21.79 -4.83
N GLU A 34 15.91 21.54 -3.74
CA GLU A 34 15.56 21.69 -2.32
C GLU A 34 14.38 20.86 -1.80
N ARG A 35 14.65 19.61 -1.43
CA ARG A 35 13.84 18.84 -0.47
C ARG A 35 14.72 18.40 0.69
N ASP A 36 14.82 19.26 1.70
CA ASP A 36 15.16 18.81 3.05
C ASP A 36 14.10 17.79 3.49
N ASP A 37 14.57 16.65 4.00
CA ASP A 37 13.82 15.63 4.73
C ASP A 37 12.73 14.83 3.96
N ALA A 38 13.17 13.95 3.05
CA ALA A 38 12.34 12.99 2.31
C ALA A 38 11.84 11.78 3.13
N ALA A 39 11.33 12.01 4.35
CA ALA A 39 10.40 11.10 5.01
C ALA A 39 9.06 11.83 5.09
N ASP A 40 8.03 11.33 4.39
CA ASP A 40 6.72 11.97 4.24
C ASP A 40 6.30 12.75 5.53
N PRO A 41 6.14 14.09 5.46
CA PRO A 41 5.98 14.95 6.64
C PRO A 41 4.74 14.62 7.49
N VAL A 42 3.80 13.83 6.95
CA VAL A 42 2.70 13.25 7.71
C VAL A 42 3.20 12.35 8.85
N TRP A 43 4.32 11.65 8.70
CA TRP A 43 4.76 10.61 9.63
C TRP A 43 5.57 11.13 10.82
N ARG A 44 6.39 12.17 10.64
CA ARG A 44 7.13 12.82 11.74
C ARG A 44 6.17 13.42 12.78
N HIS A 45 5.08 14.06 12.34
CA HIS A 45 4.10 14.64 13.26
C HIS A 45 3.01 13.67 13.75
N ALA A 46 2.63 12.65 12.97
CA ALA A 46 1.48 11.84 13.35
C ALA A 46 1.77 10.79 14.44
N TRP A 47 3.00 10.26 14.58
CA TRP A 47 3.22 9.06 15.40
C TRP A 47 4.60 8.96 16.08
N GLY A 48 4.76 9.60 17.23
CA GLY A 48 5.75 9.19 18.23
C GLY A 48 5.51 7.76 18.75
N SER A 49 6.49 7.18 19.45
CA SER A 49 6.34 5.92 20.20
C SER A 49 5.13 5.97 21.14
N ASN A 50 4.66 4.82 21.64
CA ASN A 50 3.60 4.82 22.66
C ASN A 50 3.96 5.75 23.83
N THR A 51 5.24 5.76 24.21
CA THR A 51 5.81 6.65 25.22
C THR A 51 5.71 8.13 24.82
N ALA A 52 6.04 8.49 23.59
CA ALA A 52 5.93 9.87 23.11
C ALA A 52 4.47 10.35 22.99
N LYS A 53 3.54 9.49 22.58
CA LYS A 53 2.09 9.79 22.55
C LYS A 53 1.51 9.93 23.95
N GLN A 54 2.08 9.23 24.94
CA GLN A 54 1.63 9.31 26.32
C GLN A 54 2.18 10.57 27.01
N ALA A 55 3.42 10.94 26.70
CA ALA A 55 3.98 12.25 27.05
C ALA A 55 3.18 13.41 26.44
N GLU A 56 2.74 13.30 25.17
CA GLU A 56 1.86 14.29 24.52
C GLU A 56 0.50 14.43 25.24
N VAL A 57 -0.05 13.34 25.78
CA VAL A 57 -1.29 13.40 26.59
C VAL A 57 -1.06 14.11 27.92
N GLU A 58 0.07 13.87 28.57
CA GLU A 58 0.46 14.53 29.82
C GLU A 58 0.73 16.03 29.61
N GLU A 59 1.39 16.40 28.52
CA GLU A 59 1.64 17.79 28.12
C GLU A 59 0.33 18.54 27.79
N VAL A 60 -0.59 17.91 27.06
CA VAL A 60 -1.93 18.47 26.79
C VAL A 60 -2.76 18.59 28.07
N ALA A 61 -2.61 17.68 29.03
CA ALA A 61 -3.26 17.79 30.34
C ALA A 61 -2.77 19.03 31.10
N ALA A 62 -1.47 19.32 31.04
CA ALA A 62 -0.87 20.49 31.66
C ALA A 62 -1.27 21.81 30.95
N ALA A 63 -1.36 21.83 29.63
CA ALA A 63 -1.54 23.07 28.84
C ALA A 63 -2.99 23.42 28.48
N SER A 64 -3.88 22.44 28.36
CA SER A 64 -5.20 22.60 27.71
C SER A 64 -6.38 22.06 28.53
N GLY A 65 -6.13 21.62 29.76
CA GLY A 65 -7.12 21.14 30.71
C GLY A 65 -7.57 19.68 30.52
N GLU A 66 -8.10 19.09 31.59
CA GLU A 66 -8.39 17.65 31.70
C GLU A 66 -9.34 17.10 30.62
N ARG A 67 -10.28 17.92 30.14
CA ARG A 67 -11.27 17.50 29.11
C ARG A 67 -10.61 17.20 27.76
N LYS A 68 -9.67 18.05 27.30
CA LYS A 68 -8.92 17.83 26.05
C LYS A 68 -7.99 16.63 26.17
N ALA A 69 -7.31 16.48 27.32
CA ALA A 69 -6.46 15.32 27.60
C ALA A 69 -7.24 13.99 27.61
N ARG A 70 -8.45 13.97 28.21
CA ARG A 70 -9.32 12.78 28.23
C ARG A 70 -9.77 12.36 26.83
N GLN A 71 -10.08 13.33 25.96
CA GLN A 71 -10.46 13.06 24.57
C GLN A 71 -9.29 12.53 23.74
N LEU A 72 -8.09 13.07 23.94
CA LEU A 72 -6.87 12.59 23.29
C LEU A 72 -6.52 11.16 23.76
N SER A 73 -6.56 10.92 25.07
CA SER A 73 -6.34 9.59 25.67
C SER A 73 -7.32 8.54 25.13
N ALA A 74 -8.62 8.85 25.05
CA ALA A 74 -9.61 7.96 24.46
C ALA A 74 -9.33 7.64 22.98
N THR A 75 -8.82 8.61 22.22
CA THR A 75 -8.45 8.46 20.82
C THR A 75 -7.20 7.58 20.66
N VAL A 76 -6.19 7.78 21.50
CA VAL A 76 -4.97 6.97 21.55
C VAL A 76 -5.30 5.53 21.90
N SER A 77 -6.14 5.30 22.92
CA SER A 77 -6.58 3.97 23.34
C SER A 77 -7.35 3.24 22.23
N ARG A 78 -8.30 3.91 21.57
CA ARG A 78 -9.05 3.33 20.43
C ARG A 78 -8.13 2.96 19.26
N THR A 79 -7.18 3.84 18.94
CA THR A 79 -6.18 3.59 17.89
C THR A 79 -5.35 2.36 18.25
N ARG A 80 -4.87 2.28 19.50
CA ARG A 80 -4.11 1.14 20.00
C ARG A 80 -4.88 -0.17 19.87
N ALA A 81 -6.16 -0.17 20.22
CA ALA A 81 -7.02 -1.35 20.09
C ALA A 81 -7.16 -1.79 18.62
N ILE A 82 -7.43 -0.86 17.70
CA ILE A 82 -7.56 -1.18 16.27
C ILE A 82 -6.25 -1.74 15.69
N CYS A 83 -5.12 -1.09 15.98
CA CYS A 83 -3.83 -1.54 15.48
C CYS A 83 -3.41 -2.88 16.13
N GLY A 84 -3.74 -3.09 17.41
CA GLY A 84 -3.57 -4.36 18.12
C GLY A 84 -4.34 -5.49 17.45
N GLU A 85 -5.66 -5.32 17.22
CA GLU A 85 -6.49 -6.31 16.53
C GLU A 85 -5.91 -6.74 15.16
N VAL A 86 -5.38 -5.79 14.39
CA VAL A 86 -4.76 -6.06 13.08
C VAL A 86 -3.42 -6.78 13.25
N THR A 87 -2.62 -6.35 14.21
CA THR A 87 -1.31 -6.94 14.49
C THR A 87 -1.44 -8.38 14.99
N ASP A 88 -2.30 -8.62 15.96
CA ASP A 88 -2.55 -9.95 16.52
C ASP A 88 -3.00 -10.92 15.42
N ALA A 89 -3.94 -10.47 14.58
CA ALA A 89 -4.42 -11.24 13.45
C ALA A 89 -3.33 -11.61 12.42
N ILE A 90 -2.31 -10.76 12.24
CA ILE A 90 -1.18 -11.01 11.33
C ILE A 90 -0.16 -11.90 12.01
N VAL A 91 0.16 -11.66 13.28
CA VAL A 91 1.01 -12.52 14.10
C VAL A 91 0.49 -13.95 14.15
N ASP A 92 -0.82 -14.11 14.32
CA ASP A 92 -1.49 -15.42 14.27
C ASP A 92 -1.30 -16.12 12.93
N ALA A 93 -1.38 -15.37 11.82
CA ALA A 93 -1.19 -15.91 10.48
C ALA A 93 0.28 -16.31 10.22
N LEU A 94 1.23 -15.47 10.67
CA LEU A 94 2.67 -15.77 10.63
C LEU A 94 3.00 -17.02 11.47
N THR A 95 2.41 -17.15 12.66
CA THR A 95 2.63 -18.29 13.56
C THR A 95 2.14 -19.61 12.95
N ARG A 96 1.09 -19.56 12.11
CA ARG A 96 0.61 -20.73 11.35
C ARG A 96 1.39 -20.98 10.05
N GLY A 97 2.47 -20.24 9.79
CA GLY A 97 3.25 -20.38 8.55
C GLY A 97 2.51 -19.90 7.30
N SER A 98 1.46 -19.09 7.44
CA SER A 98 0.68 -18.58 6.31
C SER A 98 0.60 -17.05 6.35
N PRO A 99 1.70 -16.35 6.01
CA PRO A 99 1.69 -14.89 5.96
C PRO A 99 0.63 -14.39 4.96
N PRO A 100 -0.21 -13.40 5.30
CA PRO A 100 -1.38 -13.05 4.48
C PRO A 100 -1.06 -12.44 3.11
N TRP A 101 0.15 -11.94 2.89
CA TRP A 101 0.62 -11.43 1.61
C TRP A 101 1.23 -12.51 0.71
N ARG A 102 1.55 -13.69 1.24
CA ARG A 102 2.01 -14.86 0.46
C ARG A 102 0.85 -15.64 -0.16
N ALA A 103 -0.18 -15.85 0.64
CA ALA A 103 -1.32 -16.69 0.28
C ALA A 103 -2.09 -16.29 -1.00
N PRO A 104 -2.21 -15.01 -1.40
CA PRO A 104 -2.86 -14.64 -2.66
C PRO A 104 -2.16 -15.19 -3.90
N TRP A 105 -0.86 -15.53 -3.80
CA TRP A 105 -0.04 -16.08 -4.87
C TRP A 105 -0.04 -17.61 -4.88
N THR A 106 -0.02 -18.22 -3.70
CA THR A 106 0.12 -19.69 -3.57
C THR A 106 -1.19 -20.46 -3.75
N ALA A 107 -2.35 -19.81 -3.61
CA ALA A 107 -3.65 -20.49 -3.56
C ALA A 107 -4.33 -20.74 -4.93
N GLY A 108 -3.75 -20.34 -6.07
CA GLY A 108 -4.52 -20.37 -7.33
C GLY A 108 -3.77 -20.25 -8.66
N GLY A 109 -2.45 -20.46 -8.72
CA GLY A 109 -1.72 -20.54 -10.00
C GLY A 109 -1.80 -19.31 -10.91
N GLY A 110 -2.03 -18.12 -10.34
CA GLY A 110 -2.18 -16.86 -11.06
C GLY A 110 -1.84 -15.65 -10.18
N THR A 111 -1.85 -14.46 -10.78
CA THR A 111 -1.50 -13.20 -10.11
C THR A 111 -2.44 -12.87 -8.97
N ALA A 112 -1.87 -12.44 -7.84
CA ALA A 112 -2.64 -11.84 -6.76
C ALA A 112 -3.23 -10.50 -7.23
N LEU A 113 -4.54 -10.32 -7.08
CA LEU A 113 -5.17 -9.03 -7.38
C LEU A 113 -5.12 -8.12 -6.17
N LEU A 114 -4.75 -6.86 -6.38
CA LEU A 114 -4.94 -5.87 -5.33
C LEU A 114 -6.43 -5.72 -5.02
N PRO A 115 -6.81 -5.63 -3.73
CA PRO A 115 -8.17 -5.26 -3.35
C PRO A 115 -8.48 -3.87 -3.89
N LEU A 116 -9.65 -3.70 -4.50
CA LEU A 116 -10.08 -2.46 -5.14
C LEU A 116 -11.23 -1.84 -4.37
N ARG A 117 -11.28 -0.51 -4.35
CA ARG A 117 -12.44 0.24 -3.87
C ARG A 117 -13.57 0.14 -4.90
N ALA A 118 -14.78 0.52 -4.50
CA ALA A 118 -15.95 0.62 -5.38
C ALA A 118 -15.70 1.41 -6.70
N CYS A 119 -14.72 2.32 -6.72
CA CYS A 119 -14.35 3.16 -7.86
C CYS A 119 -13.16 2.62 -8.66
N GLY A 120 -12.73 1.37 -8.46
CA GLY A 120 -11.58 0.77 -9.16
C GLY A 120 -10.22 1.16 -8.60
N THR A 121 -10.11 2.21 -7.77
CA THR A 121 -8.82 2.57 -7.15
C THR A 121 -8.36 1.47 -6.17
N PRO A 122 -7.11 0.99 -6.27
CA PRO A 122 -6.57 0.04 -5.31
C PRO A 122 -6.61 0.53 -3.86
N TYR A 123 -6.84 -0.39 -2.93
CA TYR A 123 -6.48 -0.18 -1.53
C TYR A 123 -4.97 -0.08 -1.39
N ARG A 124 -4.53 0.54 -0.29
CA ARG A 124 -3.13 0.90 -0.06
C ARG A 124 -2.68 0.48 1.34
N GLY A 125 -1.40 0.18 1.48
CA GLY A 125 -0.74 -0.15 2.74
C GLY A 125 -1.44 -1.30 3.49
N ILE A 126 -1.65 -1.13 4.79
CA ILE A 126 -2.17 -2.19 5.66
C ILE A 126 -3.53 -2.75 5.22
N ASN A 127 -4.35 -1.94 4.52
CA ASN A 127 -5.64 -2.40 4.05
C ASN A 127 -5.52 -3.49 2.98
N VAL A 128 -4.46 -3.49 2.18
CA VAL A 128 -4.20 -4.57 1.21
C VAL A 128 -4.06 -5.89 1.95
N VAL A 129 -3.21 -5.93 2.97
CA VAL A 129 -2.96 -7.13 3.79
C VAL A 129 -4.22 -7.62 4.51
N VAL A 130 -4.97 -6.69 5.12
CA VAL A 130 -6.20 -7.03 5.85
C VAL A 130 -7.26 -7.63 4.90
N LEU A 131 -7.40 -7.06 3.70
CA LEU A 131 -8.40 -7.50 2.74
C LEU A 131 -7.99 -8.79 2.04
N TRP A 132 -6.71 -8.99 1.71
CA TRP A 132 -6.20 -10.28 1.24
C TRP A 132 -6.45 -11.39 2.25
N ARG A 133 -6.05 -11.18 3.51
CA ARG A 133 -6.31 -12.14 4.60
C ARG A 133 -7.78 -12.53 4.66
N LYS A 134 -8.67 -11.55 4.58
CA LYS A 134 -10.11 -11.78 4.63
C LYS A 134 -10.60 -12.54 3.41
N ALA A 135 -10.17 -12.15 2.21
CA ALA A 135 -10.56 -12.80 0.97
C ALA A 135 -10.24 -14.30 1.02
N ILE A 136 -9.01 -14.63 1.38
CA ILE A 136 -8.54 -16.01 1.52
C ILE A 136 -9.37 -16.77 2.56
N ALA A 137 -9.51 -16.21 3.77
CA ALA A 137 -10.23 -16.87 4.87
C ALA A 137 -11.72 -17.11 4.57
N LYS A 138 -12.29 -16.46 3.55
CA LYS A 138 -13.69 -16.60 3.14
C LYS A 138 -13.87 -17.12 1.72
N GLY A 139 -12.79 -17.43 1.01
CA GLY A 139 -12.84 -17.86 -0.38
C GLY A 139 -13.40 -16.79 -1.32
N TYR A 140 -13.24 -15.49 -1.01
CA TYR A 140 -13.71 -14.43 -1.89
C TYR A 140 -12.83 -14.34 -3.14
N SER A 141 -13.48 -14.24 -4.29
CA SER A 141 -12.88 -14.23 -5.61
C SER A 141 -12.82 -12.84 -6.23
N ALA A 142 -13.81 -11.98 -5.92
CA ALA A 142 -13.89 -10.63 -6.45
C ALA A 142 -12.88 -9.68 -5.78
N PRO A 143 -12.20 -8.81 -6.53
CA PRO A 143 -11.21 -7.89 -5.97
C PRO A 143 -11.87 -6.67 -5.30
N PHE A 144 -13.13 -6.37 -5.59
CA PHE A 144 -13.78 -5.15 -5.13
C PHE A 144 -14.34 -5.25 -3.72
N TRP A 145 -14.22 -4.13 -3.00
CA TRP A 145 -14.74 -3.93 -1.66
C TRP A 145 -15.41 -2.58 -1.56
N MET A 146 -16.57 -2.55 -0.89
CA MET A 146 -17.35 -1.33 -0.74
C MET A 146 -18.08 -1.27 0.60
N THR A 147 -18.35 -0.06 1.09
CA THR A 147 -19.19 0.12 2.27
C THR A 147 -20.65 -0.26 1.98
N TYR A 148 -21.42 -0.54 3.03
CA TYR A 148 -22.86 -0.81 2.88
C TYR A 148 -23.58 0.30 2.11
N ARG A 149 -23.25 1.57 2.40
CA ARG A 149 -23.87 2.72 1.72
C ARG A 149 -23.51 2.77 0.23
N GLN A 150 -22.28 2.42 -0.13
CA GLN A 150 -21.86 2.34 -1.53
C GLN A 150 -22.55 1.20 -2.28
N ALA A 151 -22.76 0.06 -1.62
CA ALA A 151 -23.53 -1.07 -2.16
C ALA A 151 -24.98 -0.66 -2.42
N ALA A 152 -25.66 -0.12 -1.40
CA ALA A 152 -27.05 0.33 -1.51
C ALA A 152 -27.26 1.39 -2.59
N ALA A 153 -26.33 2.35 -2.70
CA ALA A 153 -26.37 3.37 -3.75
C ALA A 153 -26.22 2.80 -5.17
N ARG A 154 -25.73 1.56 -5.31
CA ARG A 154 -25.54 0.83 -6.58
C ARG A 154 -26.58 -0.28 -6.78
N GLY A 155 -27.71 -0.21 -6.06
CA GLY A 155 -28.76 -1.24 -6.11
C GLY A 155 -28.39 -2.55 -5.41
N GLY A 156 -27.22 -2.63 -4.79
CA GLY A 156 -26.73 -3.82 -4.11
C GLY A 156 -27.23 -3.94 -2.67
N GLN A 157 -27.53 -5.16 -2.25
CA GLN A 157 -27.91 -5.50 -0.88
C GLN A 157 -26.90 -6.48 -0.27
N VAL A 158 -26.25 -6.08 0.82
CA VAL A 158 -25.43 -7.01 1.62
C VAL A 158 -26.35 -8.09 2.18
N ARG A 159 -26.03 -9.36 1.94
CA ARG A 159 -26.86 -10.48 2.42
C ARG A 159 -27.00 -10.49 3.94
N LYS A 160 -28.17 -10.92 4.42
CA LYS A 160 -28.45 -11.03 5.86
C LYS A 160 -27.43 -11.96 6.52
N GLY A 161 -26.83 -11.52 7.61
CA GLY A 161 -25.83 -12.28 8.37
C GLY A 161 -24.37 -12.05 7.93
N GLU A 162 -24.14 -11.43 6.77
CA GLU A 162 -22.79 -11.14 6.31
C GLU A 162 -22.07 -10.14 7.23
N ARG A 163 -20.80 -10.43 7.54
CA ARG A 163 -19.95 -9.57 8.38
C ARG A 163 -18.89 -8.90 7.52
N GLY A 164 -19.01 -7.59 7.38
CA GLY A 164 -17.97 -6.76 6.77
C GLY A 164 -16.63 -6.78 7.51
N THR A 165 -15.63 -6.23 6.84
CA THR A 165 -14.22 -6.19 7.23
C THR A 165 -13.83 -4.77 7.59
N ARG A 166 -13.05 -4.62 8.66
CA ARG A 166 -12.58 -3.32 9.12
C ARG A 166 -11.36 -2.90 8.30
N VAL A 167 -11.42 -1.73 7.67
CA VAL A 167 -10.29 -1.07 7.01
C VAL A 167 -10.01 0.26 7.69
N ILE A 168 -8.77 0.74 7.59
CA ILE A 168 -8.28 1.92 8.30
C ILE A 168 -7.93 3.02 7.29
N LYS A 169 -8.38 4.24 7.55
CA LYS A 169 -7.93 5.45 6.87
C LYS A 169 -7.13 6.30 7.85
N VAL A 170 -5.87 6.53 7.52
CA VAL A 170 -5.02 7.50 8.20
C VAL A 170 -4.97 8.77 7.36
N GLY A 171 -4.94 9.92 8.00
CA GLY A 171 -4.73 11.21 7.35
C GLY A 171 -4.44 12.31 8.36
N THR A 172 -4.25 13.51 7.87
CA THR A 172 -4.07 14.71 8.70
C THR A 172 -5.26 15.64 8.56
N VAL A 173 -5.49 16.44 9.59
CA VAL A 173 -6.44 17.55 9.58
C VAL A 173 -5.72 18.76 10.13
N VAL A 174 -5.69 19.84 9.36
CA VAL A 174 -5.23 21.14 9.84
C VAL A 174 -6.37 21.76 10.63
N ARG A 175 -6.08 22.23 11.84
CA ARG A 175 -7.01 23.08 12.60
C ARG A 175 -6.36 24.43 12.77
N GLU A 176 -7.13 25.47 12.45
CA GLU A 176 -6.77 26.85 12.76
C GLU A 176 -6.68 27.00 14.28
N SER A 177 -5.73 27.83 14.73
CA SER A 177 -5.66 28.18 16.15
C SER A 177 -6.85 29.06 16.53
N GLU A 178 -7.36 28.86 17.75
CA GLU A 178 -8.35 29.75 18.37
C GLU A 178 -7.71 31.06 18.85
N ILE A 179 -6.37 31.14 18.85
CA ILE A 179 -5.58 32.30 19.29
C ILE A 179 -5.14 33.12 18.06
N PRO A 180 -5.54 34.40 17.96
CA PRO A 180 -5.12 35.27 16.85
C PRO A 180 -3.59 35.40 16.78
N GLY A 181 -3.02 35.11 15.61
CA GLY A 181 -1.58 35.20 15.34
C GLY A 181 -0.79 33.91 15.57
N GLU A 182 -1.43 32.82 15.98
CA GLU A 182 -0.79 31.51 16.14
C GLU A 182 -1.01 30.63 14.90
N GLU A 183 0.03 29.89 14.50
CA GLU A 183 0.00 29.07 13.29
C GLU A 183 -0.97 27.87 13.40
N PRO A 184 -1.62 27.45 12.30
CA PRO A 184 -2.51 26.30 12.29
C PRO A 184 -1.78 25.01 12.72
N THR A 185 -2.38 24.25 13.64
CA THR A 185 -1.83 22.98 14.08
C THR A 185 -2.33 21.82 13.23
N THR A 186 -1.43 20.94 12.79
CA THR A 186 -1.79 19.72 12.04
C THR A 186 -1.94 18.51 12.96
N TYR A 187 -3.10 17.86 12.92
CA TYR A 187 -3.40 16.67 13.71
C TYR A 187 -3.55 15.42 12.84
N GLY A 188 -2.88 14.33 13.22
CA GLY A 188 -3.13 13.02 12.64
C GLY A 188 -4.48 12.44 13.11
N TYR A 189 -5.22 11.78 12.22
CA TYR A 189 -6.41 11.02 12.57
C TYR A 189 -6.34 9.59 12.02
N LEU A 190 -6.96 8.67 12.76
CA LEU A 190 -7.26 7.32 12.32
C LEU A 190 -8.78 7.13 12.33
N ARG A 191 -9.34 6.78 11.17
CA ARG A 191 -10.75 6.38 11.05
C ARG A 191 -10.83 4.94 10.57
N SER A 192 -11.76 4.18 11.11
CA SER A 192 -12.07 2.84 10.61
C SER A 192 -13.39 2.85 9.84
N TYR A 193 -13.44 2.06 8.78
CA TYR A 193 -14.63 1.82 7.97
C TYR A 193 -14.90 0.33 7.90
N ARG A 194 -16.16 -0.04 7.64
CA ARG A 194 -16.57 -1.41 7.43
C ARG A 194 -16.94 -1.59 5.96
N VAL A 195 -16.22 -2.48 5.28
CA VAL A 195 -16.39 -2.77 3.86
C VAL A 195 -16.78 -4.23 3.66
N PHE A 196 -17.48 -4.52 2.58
CA PHE A 196 -17.98 -5.83 2.19
C PHE A 196 -17.39 -6.16 0.83
N ASN A 197 -16.95 -7.40 0.66
CA ASN A 197 -16.57 -7.90 -0.65
C ASN A 197 -17.83 -8.03 -1.52
N LEU A 198 -17.69 -7.91 -2.84
CA LEU A 198 -18.79 -8.14 -3.78
C LEU A 198 -19.45 -9.50 -3.62
N ASP A 199 -18.68 -10.52 -3.26
CA ASP A 199 -19.20 -11.87 -3.04
C ASP A 199 -20.22 -11.89 -1.89
N GLN A 200 -20.28 -10.86 -1.04
CA GLN A 200 -21.23 -10.68 0.07
C GLN A 200 -22.51 -9.91 -0.33
N ILE A 201 -22.63 -9.45 -1.58
CA ILE A 201 -23.62 -8.46 -1.99
C ILE A 201 -24.41 -8.96 -3.21
N ASP A 202 -25.72 -9.01 -3.07
CA ASP A 202 -26.65 -9.37 -4.15
C ASP A 202 -27.14 -8.11 -4.87
N GLY A 203 -27.62 -8.24 -6.11
CA GLY A 203 -28.24 -7.13 -6.85
C GLY A 203 -27.27 -6.08 -7.43
N LEU A 204 -25.95 -6.26 -7.28
CA LEU A 204 -24.96 -5.43 -7.98
C LEU A 204 -24.95 -5.70 -9.49
N ASP A 205 -24.67 -4.65 -10.26
CA ASP A 205 -24.45 -4.67 -11.71
C ASP A 205 -23.37 -5.68 -12.12
N GLU A 206 -23.58 -6.36 -13.25
CA GLU A 206 -22.70 -7.40 -13.77
C GLU A 206 -21.28 -6.91 -14.08
N ARG A 207 -21.10 -5.60 -14.37
CA ARG A 207 -19.77 -4.99 -14.56
C ARG A 207 -18.82 -5.17 -13.38
N PHE A 208 -19.38 -5.35 -12.17
CA PHE A 208 -18.61 -5.61 -10.96
C PHE A 208 -18.22 -7.10 -10.81
N ARG A 209 -18.93 -8.01 -11.50
CA ARG A 209 -18.72 -9.47 -11.44
C ARG A 209 -17.83 -10.02 -12.56
N ALA A 210 -17.40 -9.19 -13.51
CA ALA A 210 -16.48 -9.61 -14.56
C ALA A 210 -15.25 -10.32 -13.93
N PRO A 211 -14.87 -11.52 -14.42
CA PRO A 211 -13.71 -12.22 -13.92
C PRO A 211 -12.48 -11.33 -14.05
N ALA A 212 -11.83 -11.05 -12.93
CA ALA A 212 -10.60 -10.27 -12.96
C ALA A 212 -9.49 -11.11 -13.59
N ASP A 213 -8.75 -10.51 -14.52
CA ASP A 213 -7.60 -11.15 -15.17
C ASP A 213 -6.49 -11.42 -14.14
N ARG A 214 -6.20 -12.71 -13.93
CA ARG A 214 -5.16 -13.20 -13.00
C ARG A 214 -3.94 -13.75 -13.74
N SER A 215 -3.75 -13.41 -15.01
CA SER A 215 -2.59 -13.90 -15.75
C SER A 215 -1.30 -13.20 -15.29
N THR A 216 -0.32 -14.01 -14.92
CA THR A 216 1.05 -13.59 -14.68
C THR A 216 1.77 -13.31 -16.00
N ILE A 217 2.82 -12.50 -15.95
CA ILE A 217 3.78 -12.46 -17.05
C ILE A 217 4.47 -13.83 -17.09
N SER A 218 4.10 -14.66 -18.06
CA SER A 218 4.63 -16.02 -18.21
C SER A 218 5.53 -16.12 -19.44
N GLY A 219 6.72 -16.72 -19.29
CA GLY A 219 7.66 -17.00 -20.36
C GLY A 219 8.84 -17.82 -19.85
N THR A 220 9.55 -18.51 -20.75
CA THR A 220 10.74 -19.29 -20.40
C THR A 220 11.97 -18.42 -20.13
N GLY A 221 11.98 -17.18 -20.62
CA GLY A 221 13.02 -16.19 -20.38
C GLY A 221 12.44 -14.92 -19.76
N VAL A 222 13.31 -14.00 -19.36
CA VAL A 222 12.88 -12.72 -18.77
C VAL A 222 12.23 -11.85 -19.85
N ASP A 223 11.01 -11.38 -19.59
CA ASP A 223 10.25 -10.54 -20.52
C ASP A 223 11.02 -9.23 -20.84
N PRO A 224 11.35 -8.96 -22.13
CA PRO A 224 12.04 -7.74 -22.51
C PRO A 224 11.31 -6.45 -22.11
N ALA A 225 9.98 -6.44 -22.13
CA ALA A 225 9.18 -5.29 -21.70
C ALA A 225 9.32 -5.05 -20.19
N LEU A 226 9.40 -6.14 -19.41
CA LEU A 226 9.66 -6.08 -17.98
C LEU A 226 11.07 -5.57 -17.68
N MET A 227 12.09 -6.05 -18.38
CA MET A 227 13.46 -5.53 -18.23
C MET A 227 13.58 -4.07 -18.65
N ALA A 228 12.87 -3.67 -19.71
CA ALA A 228 12.77 -2.26 -20.09
C ALA A 228 12.07 -1.42 -19.02
N TRP A 229 11.13 -1.98 -18.26
CA TRP A 229 10.52 -1.32 -17.11
C TRP A 229 11.50 -1.17 -15.94
N PHE A 230 12.23 -2.22 -15.57
CA PHE A 230 13.27 -2.13 -14.53
C PHE A 230 14.35 -1.10 -14.86
N ARG A 231 14.78 -1.01 -16.14
CA ARG A 231 15.77 0.00 -16.57
C ARG A 231 15.29 1.45 -16.40
N ARG A 232 13.98 1.72 -16.41
CA ARG A 232 13.45 3.08 -16.17
C ARG A 232 13.56 3.53 -14.71
N LEU A 233 13.75 2.58 -13.79
CA LEU A 233 13.97 2.90 -12.38
C LEU A 233 15.32 3.58 -12.13
N ASP A 234 16.25 3.49 -13.09
CA ASP A 234 17.59 4.07 -13.01
C ASP A 234 18.36 3.59 -11.75
N VAL A 235 18.19 2.31 -11.41
CA VAL A 235 18.97 1.62 -10.39
C VAL A 235 20.00 0.75 -11.10
N GLY A 236 21.26 0.83 -10.70
CA GLY A 236 22.33 0.02 -11.28
C GLY A 236 22.01 -1.47 -11.19
N LEU A 237 22.25 -2.22 -12.28
CA LEU A 237 22.03 -3.66 -12.35
C LEU A 237 23.29 -4.32 -12.90
N GLU A 238 23.94 -5.14 -12.07
CA GLU A 238 25.13 -5.92 -12.40
C GLU A 238 24.80 -7.41 -12.44
N THR A 239 25.47 -8.13 -13.35
CA THR A 239 25.38 -9.59 -13.43
C THR A 239 26.78 -10.19 -13.34
N SER A 240 26.98 -11.15 -12.44
CA SER A 240 28.22 -11.93 -12.35
C SER A 240 27.93 -13.39 -12.04
N GLY A 241 28.95 -14.26 -12.12
CA GLY A 241 28.82 -15.68 -11.78
C GLY A 241 28.60 -15.98 -10.28
N ALA A 242 28.52 -14.96 -9.41
CA ALA A 242 28.22 -15.18 -8.00
C ALA A 242 26.76 -15.64 -7.80
N PRO A 243 26.49 -16.73 -7.06
CA PRO A 243 25.16 -17.34 -6.95
C PRO A 243 24.26 -16.63 -5.92
N ARG A 244 24.29 -15.28 -5.86
CA ARG A 244 23.54 -14.50 -4.89
C ARG A 244 22.96 -13.23 -5.52
N ALA A 245 21.68 -12.98 -5.27
CA ALA A 245 21.06 -11.69 -5.52
C ALA A 245 21.14 -10.83 -4.25
N PHE A 246 21.42 -9.53 -4.41
CA PHE A 246 21.41 -8.55 -3.32
C PHE A 246 21.43 -7.13 -3.86
N TYR A 247 20.85 -6.19 -3.11
CA TYR A 247 21.10 -4.76 -3.27
C TYR A 247 22.32 -4.31 -2.45
N ASP A 248 23.32 -3.76 -3.12
CA ASP A 248 24.50 -3.12 -2.52
C ASP A 248 24.24 -1.63 -2.29
N VAL A 249 24.01 -1.27 -1.02
CA VAL A 249 23.69 0.11 -0.61
C VAL A 249 24.85 1.08 -0.88
N ALA A 250 26.10 0.62 -0.74
CA ALA A 250 27.27 1.49 -0.86
C ALA A 250 27.58 1.85 -2.32
N ARG A 251 27.40 0.88 -3.23
CA ARG A 251 27.59 1.06 -4.67
C ARG A 251 26.33 1.54 -5.40
N ASP A 252 25.20 1.50 -4.72
CA ASP A 252 23.87 1.73 -5.30
C ASP A 252 23.54 0.82 -6.49
N VAL A 253 23.83 -0.48 -6.34
CA VAL A 253 23.71 -1.46 -7.41
C VAL A 253 22.97 -2.70 -6.92
N ILE A 254 22.04 -3.20 -7.71
CA ILE A 254 21.50 -4.55 -7.57
C ILE A 254 22.44 -5.51 -8.29
N HIS A 255 22.93 -6.51 -7.58
CA HIS A 255 23.62 -7.65 -8.16
C HIS A 255 22.64 -8.80 -8.37
N MET A 256 22.65 -9.38 -9.57
CA MET A 256 21.90 -10.60 -9.90
C MET A 256 22.84 -11.69 -10.43
N PRO A 257 22.62 -12.97 -10.09
CA PRO A 257 23.20 -14.08 -10.84
C PRO A 257 22.71 -14.09 -12.30
N PRO A 258 23.36 -14.83 -13.21
CA PRO A 258 22.89 -14.95 -14.60
C PRO A 258 21.53 -15.70 -14.64
N GLU A 259 20.73 -15.46 -15.67
CA GLU A 259 19.34 -15.97 -15.75
C GLU A 259 19.26 -17.51 -15.66
N ASP A 260 20.28 -18.23 -16.14
CA ASP A 260 20.36 -19.70 -16.11
C ASP A 260 20.55 -20.30 -14.71
N PHE A 261 20.81 -19.46 -13.69
CA PHE A 261 20.82 -19.89 -12.28
C PHE A 261 19.40 -19.98 -11.70
N PHE A 262 18.41 -19.46 -12.43
CA PHE A 262 17.01 -19.45 -12.03
C PHE A 262 16.23 -20.51 -12.80
N LYS A 263 15.16 -21.02 -12.18
CA LYS A 263 14.28 -22.02 -12.78
C LYS A 263 13.60 -21.49 -14.06
N ASP A 264 13.20 -20.23 -14.04
CA ASP A 264 12.49 -19.55 -15.12
C ASP A 264 12.61 -18.02 -14.96
N GLY A 265 12.25 -17.28 -16.01
CA GLY A 265 12.28 -15.82 -16.02
C GLY A 265 11.35 -15.17 -15.00
N ALA A 266 10.26 -15.85 -14.61
CA ALA A 266 9.36 -15.38 -13.56
C ALA A 266 10.04 -15.37 -12.19
N THR A 267 10.78 -16.43 -11.87
CA THR A 267 11.58 -16.51 -10.64
C THR A 267 12.66 -15.43 -10.61
N TYR A 268 13.37 -15.22 -11.73
CA TYR A 268 14.35 -14.13 -11.86
C TYR A 268 13.70 -12.77 -11.60
N ALA A 269 12.56 -12.49 -12.22
CA ALA A 269 11.83 -11.24 -12.07
C ALA A 269 11.34 -11.01 -10.63
N GLY A 270 10.85 -12.06 -9.95
CA GLY A 270 10.44 -11.99 -8.56
C GLY A 270 11.58 -11.66 -7.60
N VAL A 271 12.78 -12.19 -7.86
CA VAL A 271 13.99 -11.88 -7.09
C VAL A 271 14.46 -10.46 -7.38
N LEU A 272 14.53 -10.06 -8.65
CA LEU A 272 14.91 -8.71 -9.03
C LEU A 272 13.96 -7.67 -8.43
N LEU A 273 12.65 -7.95 -8.41
CA LEU A 273 11.66 -7.08 -7.79
C LEU A 273 11.93 -6.91 -6.27
N HIS A 274 12.30 -7.98 -5.57
CA HIS A 274 12.66 -7.93 -4.15
C HIS A 274 13.86 -7.03 -3.90
N GLU A 275 14.95 -7.23 -4.64
CA GLU A 275 16.14 -6.37 -4.52
C GLU A 275 15.86 -4.93 -4.94
N THR A 276 14.94 -4.73 -5.88
CA THR A 276 14.49 -3.40 -6.28
C THR A 276 13.73 -2.71 -5.15
N ILE A 277 12.92 -3.43 -4.37
CA ILE A 277 12.29 -2.85 -3.18
C ILE A 277 13.36 -2.43 -2.17
N HIS A 278 14.39 -3.25 -1.91
CA HIS A 278 15.53 -2.82 -1.07
C HIS A 278 16.20 -1.56 -1.62
N ALA A 279 16.44 -1.50 -2.94
CA ALA A 279 17.04 -0.35 -3.58
C ALA A 279 16.29 0.95 -3.26
N THR A 280 14.95 0.95 -3.25
CA THR A 280 14.17 2.15 -2.90
C THR A 280 14.51 2.71 -1.50
N GLY A 281 15.10 1.93 -0.60
CA GLY A 281 15.49 2.34 0.75
C GLY A 281 16.79 3.14 0.84
N ALA A 282 17.49 3.36 -0.27
CA ALA A 282 18.73 4.14 -0.32
C ALA A 282 18.57 5.57 0.25
N PRO A 283 19.63 6.18 0.81
CA PRO A 283 19.56 7.52 1.41
C PRO A 283 19.04 8.62 0.48
N HIS A 284 19.35 8.54 -0.82
CA HIS A 284 18.89 9.52 -1.82
C HIS A 284 17.51 9.18 -2.41
N ARG A 285 16.84 8.11 -1.93
CA ARG A 285 15.49 7.68 -2.33
C ARG A 285 14.51 7.82 -1.16
N LEU A 286 14.17 6.71 -0.49
CA LEU A 286 13.22 6.73 0.64
C LEU A 286 13.91 6.73 2.01
N ASP A 287 15.25 6.77 2.05
CA ASP A 287 16.08 6.82 3.25
C ASP A 287 15.56 5.93 4.41
N ARG A 288 15.46 4.62 4.13
CA ARG A 288 15.04 3.64 5.16
C ARG A 288 16.18 3.24 6.11
N ARG A 289 17.35 3.87 5.96
CA ARG A 289 18.55 3.67 6.79
C ARG A 289 18.99 2.20 6.84
N LEU A 290 19.31 1.67 5.67
CA LEU A 290 19.68 0.27 5.46
C LEU A 290 21.05 -0.09 6.07
N SER A 291 21.94 0.89 6.23
CA SER A 291 23.34 0.73 6.66
C SER A 291 23.60 0.94 8.16
N ASP A 292 22.57 1.29 8.95
CA ASP A 292 22.75 1.58 10.38
C ASP A 292 22.94 0.29 11.19
N ALA A 293 24.08 0.19 11.90
CA ALA A 293 24.60 -1.01 12.58
C ALA A 293 23.86 -1.47 13.86
N PHE A 294 22.54 -1.68 13.79
CA PHE A 294 21.77 -2.39 14.84
C PHE A 294 21.26 -3.74 14.30
N SER A 295 21.94 -4.81 14.70
CA SER A 295 22.50 -5.83 13.79
C SER A 295 21.64 -7.02 13.34
N ASP A 296 20.39 -7.18 13.76
CA ASP A 296 19.53 -8.27 13.23
C ASP A 296 18.06 -7.84 13.09
N THR A 297 17.54 -7.12 14.09
CA THR A 297 16.14 -6.69 14.12
C THR A 297 15.80 -5.68 13.02
N ARG A 298 16.69 -4.73 12.72
CA ARG A 298 16.46 -3.74 11.67
C ARG A 298 16.51 -4.39 10.29
N TYR A 299 17.48 -5.27 10.09
CA TYR A 299 17.60 -6.08 8.88
C TYR A 299 16.33 -6.94 8.68
N ALA A 300 15.88 -7.65 9.71
CA ALA A 300 14.63 -8.39 9.65
C ALA A 300 13.40 -7.50 9.35
N HIS A 301 13.34 -6.28 9.90
CA HIS A 301 12.26 -5.34 9.56
C HIS A 301 12.32 -4.91 8.09
N GLU A 302 13.51 -4.65 7.56
CA GLU A 302 13.66 -4.30 6.14
C GLU A 302 13.32 -5.46 5.21
N GLU A 303 13.67 -6.70 5.55
CA GLU A 303 13.20 -7.89 4.81
C GLU A 303 11.68 -8.01 4.83
N LEU A 304 11.02 -7.66 5.95
CA LEU A 304 9.56 -7.62 6.01
C LEU A 304 8.98 -6.54 5.09
N VAL A 305 9.64 -5.38 4.98
CA VAL A 305 9.26 -4.32 4.03
C VAL A 305 9.46 -4.79 2.59
N ALA A 306 10.58 -5.45 2.30
CA ALA A 306 10.92 -5.96 0.97
C ALA A 306 9.96 -7.06 0.50
N GLU A 307 9.67 -8.05 1.35
CA GLU A 307 8.74 -9.11 1.01
C GLU A 307 7.31 -8.58 0.81
N LEU A 308 6.84 -7.70 1.71
CA LEU A 308 5.52 -7.11 1.60
C LEU A 308 5.41 -6.17 0.39
N GLY A 309 6.43 -5.37 0.14
CA GLY A 309 6.54 -4.49 -1.02
C GLY A 309 6.54 -5.27 -2.32
N SER A 310 7.29 -6.37 -2.39
CA SER A 310 7.33 -7.25 -3.55
C SER A 310 5.99 -7.91 -3.82
N ALA A 311 5.28 -8.34 -2.76
CA ALA A 311 3.92 -8.88 -2.92
C ALA A 311 2.94 -7.83 -3.47
N MET A 312 3.01 -6.58 -3.00
CA MET A 312 2.16 -5.48 -3.49
C MET A 312 2.52 -5.04 -4.91
N ALA A 313 3.79 -4.82 -5.21
CA ALA A 313 4.28 -4.43 -6.53
C ALA A 313 4.10 -5.55 -7.54
N GLY A 314 4.31 -6.80 -7.14
CA GLY A 314 4.05 -7.98 -7.96
C GLY A 314 2.60 -8.05 -8.39
N ALA A 315 1.66 -7.73 -7.49
CA ALA A 315 0.23 -7.74 -7.77
C ALA A 315 -0.16 -6.65 -8.79
N LEU A 316 0.57 -5.53 -8.79
CA LEU A 316 0.41 -4.46 -9.77
C LEU A 316 0.98 -4.85 -11.14
N LEU A 317 2.16 -5.49 -11.14
CA LEU A 317 2.96 -5.74 -12.34
C LEU A 317 2.68 -7.10 -13.00
N GLY A 318 2.03 -8.03 -12.30
CA GLY A 318 1.88 -9.41 -12.76
C GLY A 318 3.12 -10.28 -12.54
N ILE A 319 3.97 -9.91 -11.58
CA ILE A 319 5.22 -10.59 -11.24
C ILE A 319 5.00 -11.39 -9.95
N GLU A 320 5.23 -12.69 -10.00
CA GLU A 320 5.18 -13.52 -8.79
C GLU A 320 6.35 -13.14 -7.86
N PRO A 321 6.08 -12.71 -6.62
CA PRO A 321 7.12 -12.36 -5.68
C PRO A 321 7.87 -13.61 -5.21
N ARG A 322 9.16 -13.44 -4.92
CA ARG A 322 9.92 -14.47 -4.21
C ARG A 322 9.55 -14.44 -2.73
N PHE A 323 9.21 -15.60 -2.18
CA PHE A 323 9.06 -15.78 -0.74
C PHE A 323 10.17 -16.66 -0.21
N GLU A 324 11.01 -16.11 0.67
CA GLU A 324 11.96 -16.93 1.39
C GLU A 324 11.26 -17.73 2.49
N GLU A 325 11.51 -19.03 2.53
CA GLU A 325 11.12 -19.90 3.64
C GLU A 325 12.19 -19.89 4.74
N ASN A 326 12.58 -18.69 5.20
CA ASN A 326 13.52 -18.57 6.30
C ASN A 326 12.77 -18.45 7.64
N ALA A 327 12.70 -19.56 8.38
CA ALA A 327 12.06 -19.63 9.69
C ALA A 327 12.67 -18.66 10.73
N ALA A 328 13.91 -18.21 10.54
CA ALA A 328 14.54 -17.21 11.42
C ALA A 328 13.89 -15.82 11.25
N TYR A 329 13.64 -15.39 10.01
CA TYR A 329 12.97 -14.10 9.75
C TYR A 329 11.53 -14.10 10.27
N LEU A 330 10.78 -15.19 10.10
CA LEU A 330 9.42 -15.29 10.67
C LEU A 330 9.41 -15.09 12.19
N LYS A 331 10.37 -15.67 12.92
CA LYS A 331 10.50 -15.49 14.37
C LYS A 331 10.80 -14.04 14.75
N GLU A 332 11.75 -13.41 14.08
CA GLU A 332 12.10 -12.01 14.34
C GLU A 332 10.97 -11.06 13.93
N TRP A 333 10.26 -11.30 12.83
CA TRP A 333 9.07 -10.53 12.46
C TRP A 333 7.98 -10.63 13.51
N ILE A 334 7.67 -11.83 14.00
CA ILE A 334 6.69 -12.01 15.09
C ILE A 334 7.11 -11.21 16.34
N LYS A 335 8.39 -11.23 16.69
CA LYS A 335 8.94 -10.47 17.83
C LYS A 335 8.81 -8.95 17.62
N ILE A 336 9.15 -8.45 16.44
CA ILE A 336 8.99 -7.04 16.06
C ILE A 336 7.52 -6.63 16.20
N LEU A 337 6.60 -7.42 15.61
CA LEU A 337 5.18 -7.12 15.60
C LEU A 337 4.55 -7.17 17.00
N LYS A 338 4.98 -8.12 17.86
CA LYS A 338 4.53 -8.19 19.25
C LYS A 338 5.07 -7.03 20.11
N SER A 339 6.24 -6.48 19.78
CA SER A 339 6.85 -5.38 20.53
C SER A 339 6.16 -4.03 20.30
N ASP A 340 5.58 -3.81 19.12
CA ASP A 340 4.87 -2.59 18.77
C ASP A 340 3.62 -2.92 17.93
N HIS A 341 2.44 -2.74 18.53
CA HIS A 341 1.13 -2.83 17.88
C HIS A 341 0.95 -1.95 16.63
N ARG A 342 1.85 -0.99 16.35
CA ARG A 342 1.87 -0.17 15.12
C ARG A 342 2.91 -0.63 14.11
N ALA A 343 3.79 -1.57 14.46
CA ALA A 343 4.87 -2.03 13.59
C ALA A 343 4.35 -2.44 12.21
N ILE A 344 3.30 -3.25 12.15
CA ILE A 344 2.76 -3.71 10.87
C ILE A 344 2.16 -2.59 10.01
N LEU A 345 1.62 -1.53 10.64
CA LEU A 345 1.14 -0.35 9.90
C LEU A 345 2.32 0.42 9.31
N LYS A 346 3.41 0.58 10.08
CA LYS A 346 4.65 1.23 9.62
C LYS A 346 5.29 0.43 8.48
N THR A 347 5.44 -0.88 8.64
CA THR A 347 5.97 -1.77 7.61
C THR A 347 5.13 -1.70 6.34
N ALA A 348 3.80 -1.83 6.45
CA ALA A 348 2.91 -1.75 5.28
C ALA A 348 2.93 -0.36 4.62
N SER A 349 3.17 0.71 5.39
CA SER A 349 3.36 2.05 4.84
C SER A 349 4.67 2.19 4.08
N ALA A 350 5.78 1.67 4.62
CA ALA A 350 7.08 1.67 3.95
C ALA A 350 7.06 0.83 2.66
N ALA A 351 6.43 -0.35 2.71
CA ALA A 351 6.21 -1.20 1.54
C ALA A 351 5.38 -0.48 0.45
N GLN A 352 4.32 0.23 0.85
CA GLN A 352 3.52 1.03 -0.08
C GLN A 352 4.32 2.17 -0.69
N ALA A 353 5.12 2.90 0.11
CA ALA A 353 5.96 3.98 -0.38
C ALA A 353 7.00 3.49 -1.39
N ALA A 354 7.59 2.30 -1.16
CA ALA A 354 8.45 1.66 -2.14
C ALA A 354 7.70 1.38 -3.45
N CYS A 355 6.51 0.78 -3.39
CA CYS A 355 5.68 0.54 -4.57
C CYS A 355 5.34 1.83 -5.32
N ASP A 356 4.99 2.90 -4.59
CA ASP A 356 4.66 4.19 -5.20
C ASP A 356 5.86 4.81 -5.90
N TRP A 357 7.05 4.71 -5.29
CA TRP A 357 8.29 5.18 -5.91
C TRP A 357 8.56 4.46 -7.22
N LEU A 358 8.41 3.12 -7.25
CA LEU A 358 8.56 2.33 -8.47
C LEU A 358 7.62 2.79 -9.58
N MET A 359 6.32 2.94 -9.26
CA MET A 359 5.32 3.36 -10.24
C MET A 359 5.51 4.82 -10.68
N ALA A 360 5.95 5.70 -9.79
CA ALA A 360 6.25 7.09 -10.12
C ALA A 360 7.45 7.21 -11.07
N GLN A 361 8.46 6.37 -10.88
CA GLN A 361 9.70 6.40 -11.66
C GLN A 361 9.56 5.68 -13.02
N ALA A 362 9.01 4.46 -13.03
CA ALA A 362 8.92 3.65 -14.24
C ALA A 362 7.57 3.74 -14.96
N GLY A 363 6.54 4.31 -14.35
CA GLY A 363 5.18 4.34 -14.92
C GLY A 363 4.56 2.96 -15.07
N ASP A 364 3.51 2.87 -15.90
CA ASP A 364 2.80 1.63 -16.13
C ASP A 364 3.64 0.61 -16.93
N LEU A 365 3.53 -0.66 -16.56
CA LEU A 365 4.02 -1.77 -17.37
C LEU A 365 2.90 -2.18 -18.34
N ALA A 366 3.21 -2.16 -19.64
CA ALA A 366 2.28 -2.59 -20.68
C ALA A 366 1.84 -4.05 -20.43
N GLY A 367 0.54 -4.33 -20.49
CA GLY A 367 0.02 -5.66 -20.19
C GLY A 367 0.04 -6.04 -18.71
N SER A 368 0.30 -5.11 -17.80
CA SER A 368 0.14 -5.38 -16.35
C SER A 368 -1.33 -5.60 -15.97
N PRO A 369 -1.62 -6.34 -14.88
CA PRO A 369 -2.97 -6.48 -14.34
C PRO A 369 -3.66 -5.14 -14.08
N ALA A 370 -2.91 -4.13 -13.60
CA ALA A 370 -3.43 -2.78 -13.38
C ALA A 370 -3.91 -2.11 -14.67
N GLY A 371 -3.17 -2.28 -15.77
CA GLY A 371 -3.54 -1.75 -17.09
C GLY A 371 -4.67 -2.51 -17.80
N ARG A 372 -5.04 -3.71 -17.30
CA ARG A 372 -6.05 -4.59 -17.92
C ARG A 372 -7.44 -4.53 -17.27
N GLN A 373 -7.57 -3.87 -16.13
CA GLN A 373 -8.89 -3.71 -15.50
C GLN A 373 -9.71 -2.64 -16.22
N PRO A 374 -10.97 -2.93 -16.59
CA PRO A 374 -11.81 -1.95 -17.25
C PRO A 374 -12.00 -0.74 -16.32
N PRO A 375 -11.90 0.50 -16.84
CA PRO A 375 -12.19 1.68 -16.06
C PRO A 375 -13.64 1.62 -15.59
N ILE A 376 -13.85 1.58 -14.27
CA ILE A 376 -15.17 1.85 -13.71
C ILE A 376 -15.31 3.36 -13.78
N GLU A 377 -16.17 3.84 -14.69
CA GLU A 377 -16.46 5.26 -14.81
C GLU A 377 -16.74 5.85 -13.41
N PRO A 378 -16.07 6.95 -13.04
CA PRO A 378 -16.43 7.65 -11.82
C PRO A 378 -17.84 8.23 -11.97
N ASP A 379 -18.62 8.14 -10.89
CA ASP A 379 -19.95 8.76 -10.79
C ASP A 379 -19.90 10.28 -11.06
#